data_AF-A0A2N2CYH8-F1
#
_entry.id   AF-A0A2N2CYH8-F1
#
_cell.length_a   1.000
_cell.length_b   1.000
_cell.length_c   1.000
_cell.angle_alpha   90.00
_cell.angle_beta   90.00
_cell.angle_gamma   90.00
#
_symmetry.space_group_name_H-M   'P 1'
#
loop_
_entity.id
_entity.type
_entity.pdbx_description
1 polymer ?
#
loop_
_entity_poly.entity_id
_entity_poly.type
_entity_poly.pdbx_seq_one_letter_code
_entity_poly.pdbx_strand_id
1 'polypeptide(L)'
;MKMNRKIAGKGIIMLNLFTICMFLLVILKILPYESISGGLLESYDAAVRTATTSIVMMIYGIPVIAAASGLIRVKAYKKLYISWLVFALVLIVVLFFEASITGVIVVCFGVPLIAVAAGVIDYKQFNLFSKIYLWLSFLFACVNTLGNLLGATWFEKIIMGLVTVIQAILYFYLARGNPKKRPVMRNK
;
A
#
# COMPACT_ATOMS: atom_id res chain seq x y z
N MET A 1 -14.86 20.26 6.85
CA MET A 1 -15.51 18.93 7.01
C MET A 1 -14.51 17.95 7.62
N LYS A 2 -14.74 17.42 8.83
CA LYS A 2 -13.83 16.42 9.42
C LYS A 2 -14.13 15.06 8.79
N MET A 3 -13.35 14.66 7.77
CA MET A 3 -13.42 13.31 7.21
C MET A 3 -13.23 12.25 8.31
N ASN A 4 -13.86 11.09 8.20
CA ASN A 4 -13.69 10.00 9.17
C ASN A 4 -12.48 9.14 8.78
N ARG A 5 -11.57 8.83 9.71
CA ARG A 5 -10.39 7.97 9.46
C ARG A 5 -10.76 6.62 8.85
N LYS A 6 -11.87 6.01 9.28
CA LYS A 6 -12.34 4.74 8.70
C LYS A 6 -12.77 4.88 7.25
N ILE A 7 -13.40 6.00 6.90
CA ILE A 7 -13.80 6.30 5.52
C ILE A 7 -12.55 6.50 4.65
N ALA A 8 -11.58 7.28 5.14
CA ALA A 8 -10.32 7.47 4.44
C ALA A 8 -9.59 6.13 4.21
N GLY A 9 -9.51 5.27 5.23
CA GLY A 9 -8.92 3.94 5.11
C GLY A 9 -9.62 3.06 4.08
N LYS A 10 -10.97 3.03 4.07
CA LYS A 10 -11.74 2.31 3.05
C LYS A 10 -11.48 2.86 1.64
N GLY A 11 -11.44 4.18 1.49
CA GLY A 11 -11.17 4.84 0.21
C GLY A 11 -9.80 4.45 -0.35
N ILE A 12 -8.75 4.48 0.47
CA ILE A 12 -7.41 4.06 0.03
C ILE A 12 -7.42 2.58 -0.39
N ILE A 13 -8.03 1.70 0.41
CA ILE A 13 -8.11 0.27 0.09
C ILE A 13 -8.85 0.05 -1.23
N MET A 14 -9.98 0.73 -1.46
CA MET A 14 -10.72 0.65 -2.72
C MET A 14 -9.89 1.12 -3.92
N LEU A 15 -9.16 2.23 -3.78
CA LEU A 15 -8.28 2.73 -4.85
C LEU A 15 -7.11 1.78 -5.12
N ASN A 16 -6.50 1.22 -4.08
CA ASN A 16 -5.46 0.19 -4.25
C ASN A 16 -6.00 -1.03 -4.97
N LEU A 17 -7.20 -1.52 -4.61
CA LEU A 17 -7.84 -2.65 -5.30
C LEU A 17 -8.14 -2.32 -6.77
N PHE A 18 -8.64 -1.12 -7.05
CA PHE A 18 -8.84 -0.66 -8.42
C PHE A 18 -7.53 -0.66 -9.21
N THR A 19 -6.45 -0.11 -8.64
CA THR A 19 -5.14 -0.10 -9.29
C THR A 19 -4.56 -1.51 -9.48
N ILE A 20 -4.76 -2.43 -8.53
CA ILE A 20 -4.39 -3.84 -8.70
C ILE A 20 -5.14 -4.45 -9.89
N CYS A 21 -6.46 -4.23 -9.99
CA CYS A 21 -7.23 -4.70 -11.14
C CYS A 21 -6.68 -4.15 -12.45
N MET A 22 -6.34 -2.86 -12.51
CA MET A 22 -5.71 -2.24 -13.67
C MET A 22 -4.40 -2.91 -14.06
N PHE A 23 -3.52 -3.17 -13.10
CA PHE A 23 -2.26 -3.88 -13.35
C PHE A 23 -2.47 -5.32 -13.82
N LEU A 24 -3.45 -6.02 -13.25
CA LEU A 24 -3.81 -7.37 -13.71
C LEU A 24 -4.29 -7.36 -15.16
N LEU A 25 -5.09 -6.37 -15.58
CA LEU A 25 -5.52 -6.24 -16.98
C LEU A 25 -4.34 -6.03 -17.93
N VAL A 26 -3.30 -5.30 -17.53
CA VAL A 26 -2.06 -5.16 -18.32
C VAL A 26 -1.28 -6.47 -18.37
N ILE A 27 -1.11 -7.16 -17.23
CA ILE A 27 -0.45 -8.47 -17.19
C ILE A 27 -1.20 -9.49 -18.06
N LEU A 28 -2.53 -9.45 -18.09
CA LEU A 28 -3.36 -10.32 -18.93
C LEU A 28 -3.40 -9.87 -20.41
N LYS A 29 -2.66 -8.83 -20.79
CA LYS A 29 -2.63 -8.25 -22.14
C LYS A 29 -4.00 -7.75 -22.63
N ILE A 30 -4.93 -7.47 -21.71
CA ILE A 30 -6.22 -6.87 -22.01
C ILE A 30 -6.05 -5.35 -22.19
N LEU A 31 -5.14 -4.75 -21.43
CA LEU A 31 -4.75 -3.35 -21.57
C LEU A 31 -3.32 -3.20 -22.12
N PRO A 32 -3.05 -2.11 -22.87
CA PRO A 32 -1.72 -1.80 -23.37
C PRO A 32 -0.76 -1.53 -22.21
N TYR A 33 0.48 -2.00 -22.33
CA TYR A 33 1.48 -1.90 -21.26
C TYR A 33 1.93 -0.46 -21.02
N GLU A 34 1.73 0.40 -22.01
CA GLU A 34 1.90 1.84 -21.99
C GLU A 34 0.92 2.52 -21.00
N SER A 35 -0.04 1.78 -20.45
CA SER A 35 -0.89 2.24 -19.33
C SER A 35 -0.19 2.20 -17.97
N ILE A 36 1.06 1.71 -17.93
CA ILE A 36 1.88 1.64 -16.72
C ILE A 36 2.99 2.68 -16.79
N SER A 37 3.17 3.42 -15.69
CA SER A 37 4.30 4.32 -15.45
C SER A 37 4.45 5.45 -16.49
N GLY A 38 3.34 6.01 -16.96
CA GLY A 38 3.35 7.14 -17.89
C GLY A 38 3.59 6.74 -19.35
N GLY A 39 3.52 5.44 -19.68
CA GLY A 39 3.95 4.92 -20.97
C GLY A 39 5.46 5.05 -21.23
N LEU A 40 6.26 5.26 -20.18
CA LEU A 40 7.71 5.51 -20.28
C LEU A 40 8.55 4.23 -20.25
N LEU A 41 7.93 3.07 -20.06
CA LEU A 41 8.63 1.79 -19.99
C LEU A 41 8.98 1.29 -21.39
N GLU A 42 10.21 0.80 -21.56
CA GLU A 42 10.75 0.39 -22.86
C GLU A 42 10.11 -0.91 -23.39
N SER A 43 9.50 -1.71 -22.51
CA SER A 43 8.96 -3.02 -22.88
C SER A 43 7.81 -3.48 -22.00
N TYR A 44 7.03 -4.43 -22.55
CA TYR A 44 6.02 -5.17 -21.82
C TYR A 44 6.58 -5.87 -20.58
N ASP A 45 7.76 -6.49 -20.68
CA ASP A 45 8.38 -7.19 -19.55
C ASP A 45 8.73 -6.23 -18.40
N ALA A 46 9.23 -5.03 -18.73
CA ALA A 46 9.46 -3.98 -17.74
C ALA A 46 8.13 -3.56 -17.07
N ALA A 47 7.08 -3.39 -17.86
CA ALA A 47 5.74 -3.07 -17.34
C ALA A 47 5.19 -4.15 -16.42
N VAL A 48 5.33 -5.44 -16.78
CA VAL A 48 4.90 -6.57 -15.94
C VAL A 48 5.66 -6.60 -14.61
N ARG A 49 6.98 -6.36 -14.61
CA ARG A 49 7.78 -6.28 -13.37
C ARG A 49 7.33 -5.13 -12.48
N THR A 50 7.14 -3.94 -13.05
CA THR A 50 6.63 -2.76 -12.33
C THR A 50 5.22 -2.98 -11.77
N ALA A 51 4.30 -3.56 -12.56
CA ALA A 51 2.96 -3.90 -12.10
C ALA A 51 2.99 -4.93 -10.97
N THR A 52 3.75 -6.01 -11.13
CA THR A 52 3.85 -7.08 -10.14
C THR A 52 4.37 -6.53 -8.80
N THR A 53 5.43 -5.74 -8.85
CA THR A 53 6.00 -5.10 -7.66
C THR A 53 4.99 -4.17 -6.98
N SER A 54 4.25 -3.39 -7.76
CA SER A 54 3.23 -2.48 -7.24
C SER A 54 2.04 -3.22 -6.63
N ILE A 55 1.58 -4.31 -7.26
CA ILE A 55 0.53 -5.18 -6.73
C ILE A 55 0.94 -5.71 -5.35
N VAL A 56 2.16 -6.26 -5.26
CA VAL A 56 2.68 -6.77 -3.99
C VAL A 56 2.67 -5.66 -2.94
N MET A 57 3.26 -4.50 -3.22
CA MET A 57 3.28 -3.36 -2.28
C MET A 57 1.88 -2.94 -1.81
N MET A 58 0.90 -2.91 -2.71
CA MET A 58 -0.48 -2.56 -2.38
C MET A 58 -1.15 -3.59 -1.48
N ILE A 59 -0.94 -4.89 -1.75
CA ILE A 59 -1.46 -5.97 -0.89
C ILE A 59 -0.87 -5.88 0.52
N TYR A 60 0.43 -5.59 0.65
CA TYR A 60 1.06 -5.35 1.96
C TYR A 60 0.52 -4.12 2.67
N GLY A 61 0.26 -3.07 1.89
CA GLY A 61 -0.29 -1.83 2.40
C GLY A 61 -1.65 -1.99 3.04
N ILE A 62 -2.53 -2.80 2.44
CA ILE A 62 -3.95 -2.89 2.84
C ILE A 62 -4.09 -3.11 4.34
N PRO A 63 -3.37 -4.05 4.98
CA PRO A 63 -3.58 -4.26 6.40
C PRO A 63 -2.89 -3.21 7.28
N VAL A 64 -1.77 -2.61 6.86
CA VAL A 64 -1.25 -1.42 7.55
C VAL A 64 -2.29 -0.29 7.56
N ILE A 65 -2.90 -0.03 6.40
CA ILE A 65 -3.95 0.98 6.22
C ILE A 65 -5.19 0.64 7.05
N ALA A 66 -5.62 -0.62 7.04
CA ALA A 66 -6.78 -1.09 7.81
C ALA A 66 -6.57 -0.91 9.32
N ALA A 67 -5.38 -1.22 9.82
CA ALA A 67 -5.05 -1.00 11.23
C ALA A 67 -4.92 0.50 11.56
N ALA A 68 -4.19 1.27 10.75
CA ALA A 68 -3.93 2.70 10.99
C ALA A 68 -5.20 3.57 10.90
N SER A 69 -6.17 3.16 10.07
CA SER A 69 -7.49 3.78 9.97
C SER A 69 -8.47 3.33 11.07
N GLY A 70 -8.13 2.27 11.81
CA GLY A 70 -8.96 1.68 12.86
C GLY A 70 -10.10 0.79 12.32
N LEU A 71 -9.99 0.30 11.08
CA LEU A 71 -10.88 -0.72 10.51
C LEU A 71 -10.64 -2.08 11.18
N ILE A 72 -9.37 -2.44 11.41
CA ILE A 72 -8.97 -3.68 12.09
C ILE A 72 -8.22 -3.32 13.37
N ARG A 73 -8.41 -4.11 14.43
CA ARG A 73 -7.62 -3.98 15.66
C ARG A 73 -6.27 -4.66 15.45
N VAL A 74 -5.16 -4.01 15.81
CA VAL A 74 -3.82 -4.60 15.77
C VAL A 74 -3.75 -5.95 16.49
N LYS A 75 -4.46 -6.10 17.62
CA LYS A 75 -4.56 -7.39 18.34
C LYS A 75 -5.17 -8.53 17.51
N ALA A 76 -6.00 -8.23 16.52
CA ALA A 76 -6.58 -9.24 15.63
C ALA A 76 -5.54 -9.82 14.66
N TYR A 77 -4.43 -9.12 14.40
CA TYR A 77 -3.35 -9.62 13.52
C TYR A 77 -2.66 -10.85 14.10
N LYS A 78 -2.60 -10.98 15.43
CA LYS A 78 -2.08 -12.19 16.09
C LYS A 78 -2.82 -13.45 15.64
N LYS A 79 -4.12 -13.37 15.35
CA LYS A 79 -4.91 -14.52 14.85
C LYS A 79 -4.63 -14.88 13.39
N LEU A 80 -4.01 -13.97 12.63
CA LEU A 80 -3.71 -14.14 11.20
C LEU A 80 -2.22 -14.37 10.94
N TYR A 81 -1.42 -14.63 11.98
CA TYR A 81 0.03 -14.78 11.89
C TYR A 81 0.49 -15.80 10.86
N ILE A 82 -0.17 -16.96 10.77
CA ILE A 82 0.18 -18.00 9.80
C ILE A 82 0.00 -17.48 8.37
N SER A 83 -1.11 -16.79 8.08
CA SER A 83 -1.34 -16.17 6.78
C SER A 83 -0.28 -15.12 6.46
N TRP A 84 0.13 -14.32 7.44
CA TRP A 84 1.20 -13.33 7.29
C TRP A 84 2.57 -13.96 7.03
N LEU A 85 2.85 -15.09 7.67
CA LEU A 85 4.13 -15.78 7.56
C LEU A 85 4.25 -16.53 6.23
N VAL A 86 3.18 -17.22 5.80
CA VAL A 86 3.11 -17.83 4.46
C VAL A 86 3.24 -16.77 3.37
N PHE A 87 2.57 -15.64 3.53
CA PHE A 87 2.64 -14.54 2.58
C PHE A 87 4.04 -13.90 2.53
N ALA A 88 4.70 -13.74 3.68
CA ALA A 88 6.09 -13.30 3.76
C ALA A 88 7.07 -14.28 3.09
N LEU A 89 6.85 -15.58 3.24
CA LEU A 89 7.61 -16.63 2.55
C LEU A 89 7.47 -16.53 1.04
N VAL A 90 6.24 -16.38 0.53
CA VAL A 90 5.98 -16.13 -0.89
C VAL A 90 6.73 -14.88 -1.35
N LEU A 91 6.77 -13.85 -0.52
CA LEU A 91 7.50 -12.64 -0.86
C LEU A 91 9.00 -12.88 -0.94
N ILE A 92 9.59 -13.55 0.04
CA ILE A 92 11.01 -13.91 0.03
C ILE A 92 11.37 -14.67 -1.25
N VAL A 93 10.49 -15.57 -1.71
CA VAL A 93 10.66 -16.26 -2.99
C VAL A 93 10.63 -15.28 -4.16
N VAL A 94 9.64 -14.37 -4.23
CA VAL A 94 9.55 -13.33 -5.27
C VAL A 94 10.82 -12.46 -5.31
N LEU A 95 11.39 -12.10 -4.15
CA LEU A 95 12.64 -11.34 -4.07
C LEU A 95 13.84 -12.07 -4.66
N PHE A 96 13.91 -13.38 -4.42
CA PHE A 96 15.03 -14.20 -4.88
C PHE A 96 15.09 -14.21 -6.41
N PHE A 97 13.94 -14.04 -7.06
CA PHE A 97 13.84 -13.91 -8.51
C PHE A 97 14.01 -12.46 -9.02
N GLU A 98 13.71 -11.44 -8.21
CA GLU A 98 13.75 -10.03 -8.65
C GLU A 98 15.06 -9.31 -8.34
N ALA A 99 15.87 -9.74 -7.35
CA ALA A 99 17.18 -9.17 -6.95
C ALA A 99 17.34 -7.64 -7.12
N SER A 100 16.25 -6.89 -6.91
CA SER A 100 16.18 -5.46 -7.16
C SER A 100 16.05 -4.70 -5.83
N ILE A 101 16.53 -3.45 -5.81
CA ILE A 101 16.34 -2.53 -4.67
C ILE A 101 14.85 -2.43 -4.29
N THR A 102 13.96 -2.53 -5.28
CA THR A 102 12.52 -2.50 -5.09
C THR A 102 12.01 -3.70 -4.29
N GLY A 103 12.54 -4.89 -4.55
CA GLY A 103 12.29 -6.07 -3.72
C GLY A 103 12.67 -5.83 -2.26
N VAL A 104 13.86 -5.31 -2.00
CA VAL A 104 14.33 -5.01 -0.63
C VAL A 104 13.38 -4.04 0.10
N ILE A 105 12.93 -2.99 -0.60
CA ILE A 105 11.97 -2.01 -0.04
C ILE A 105 10.66 -2.70 0.35
N VAL A 106 10.14 -3.60 -0.51
CA VAL A 106 8.91 -4.34 -0.23
C VAL A 106 9.02 -5.17 1.07
N VAL A 107 10.18 -5.79 1.31
CA VAL A 107 10.43 -6.57 2.54
C VAL A 107 10.41 -5.71 3.78
N CYS A 108 11.08 -4.55 3.72
CA CYS A 108 11.16 -3.66 4.88
C CYS A 108 9.77 -3.24 5.38
N PHE A 109 8.76 -3.25 4.51
CA PHE A 109 7.37 -3.03 4.89
C PHE A 109 6.63 -4.29 5.36
N GLY A 110 7.02 -5.48 4.92
CA GLY A 110 6.45 -6.75 5.36
C GLY A 110 6.90 -7.20 6.76
N VAL A 111 8.18 -7.00 7.11
CA VAL A 111 8.76 -7.45 8.38
C VAL A 111 8.00 -6.94 9.62
N PRO A 112 7.61 -5.65 9.70
CA PRO A 112 6.89 -5.15 10.88
C PRO A 112 5.49 -5.74 11.05
N LEU A 113 4.81 -6.13 9.96
CA LEU A 113 3.53 -6.84 10.03
C LEU A 113 3.69 -8.24 10.63
N ILE A 114 4.72 -8.97 10.19
CA ILE A 114 5.06 -10.30 10.72
C ILE A 114 5.42 -10.20 12.19
N ALA A 115 6.25 -9.22 12.56
CA ALA A 115 6.71 -9.05 13.93
C ALA A 115 5.58 -8.62 14.89
N VAL A 116 4.57 -7.88 14.41
CA VAL A 116 3.32 -7.66 15.16
C VAL A 116 2.50 -8.93 15.31
N ALA A 117 2.36 -9.70 14.23
CA ALA A 117 1.58 -10.92 14.26
C ALA A 117 2.22 -11.99 15.16
N ALA A 118 3.55 -12.06 15.18
CA ALA A 118 4.35 -12.87 16.11
C ALA A 118 4.28 -12.39 17.57
N GLY A 119 3.71 -11.20 17.81
CA GLY A 119 3.67 -10.58 19.13
C GLY A 119 5.01 -10.04 19.63
N VAL A 120 6.01 -9.94 18.75
CA VAL A 120 7.35 -9.38 19.03
C VAL A 120 7.26 -7.85 19.16
N ILE A 121 6.43 -7.22 18.32
CA ILE A 121 6.26 -5.76 18.30
C ILE A 121 5.02 -5.34 19.09
N ASP A 122 5.19 -4.33 19.95
CA ASP A 122 4.10 -3.76 20.74
C ASP A 122 3.21 -2.81 19.91
N TYR A 123 2.08 -2.39 20.49
CA TYR A 123 1.15 -1.48 19.81
C TYR A 123 1.79 -0.11 19.48
N LYS A 124 2.73 0.38 20.30
CA LYS A 124 3.35 1.70 20.14
C LYS A 124 4.32 1.70 18.96
N GLN A 125 5.14 0.66 18.84
CA GLN A 125 6.06 0.41 17.75
C GLN A 125 5.31 0.20 16.43
N PHE A 126 4.23 -0.60 16.42
CA PHE A 126 3.39 -0.72 15.23
C PHE A 126 2.78 0.62 14.82
N ASN A 127 2.34 1.43 15.79
CA ASN A 127 1.77 2.73 15.49
C ASN A 127 2.81 3.67 14.86
N LEU A 128 4.06 3.66 15.34
CA LEU A 128 5.17 4.39 14.71
C LEU A 128 5.42 3.89 13.29
N PHE A 129 5.54 2.58 13.10
CA PHE A 129 5.70 1.97 11.78
C PHE A 129 4.58 2.38 10.81
N SER A 130 3.32 2.24 11.23
CA SER A 130 2.18 2.60 10.39
C SER A 130 2.17 4.08 10.02
N LYS A 131 2.66 4.96 10.92
CA LYS A 131 2.78 6.39 10.64
C LYS A 131 3.87 6.67 9.60
N ILE A 132 5.02 6.02 9.71
CA ILE A 132 6.10 6.10 8.71
C ILE A 132 5.62 5.58 7.37
N TYR A 133 4.97 4.41 7.35
CA TYR A 133 4.35 3.82 6.16
C TYR A 133 3.40 4.80 5.46
N LEU A 134 2.50 5.44 6.20
CA LEU A 134 1.53 6.37 5.63
C LEU A 134 2.20 7.63 5.04
N TRP A 135 3.26 8.14 5.67
CA TRP A 135 4.02 9.28 5.12
C TRP A 135 4.79 8.90 3.86
N LEU A 136 5.45 7.74 3.84
CA LEU A 136 6.13 7.24 2.64
C LEU A 136 5.13 6.96 1.52
N SER A 137 3.98 6.37 1.83
CA SER A 137 2.90 6.13 0.85
C SER A 137 2.33 7.44 0.29
N PHE A 138 2.22 8.48 1.12
CA PHE A 138 1.85 9.83 0.67
C PHE A 138 2.86 10.38 -0.33
N LEU A 139 4.15 10.35 0.01
CA LEU A 139 5.21 10.83 -0.89
C LEU A 139 5.23 10.05 -2.21
N PHE A 140 5.10 8.72 -2.14
CA PHE A 140 5.02 7.87 -3.31
C PHE A 140 3.79 8.18 -4.19
N ALA A 141 2.63 8.44 -3.58
CA ALA A 141 1.43 8.85 -4.32
C ALA A 141 1.60 10.23 -5.00
N CYS A 142 2.33 11.16 -4.39
CA CYS A 142 2.69 12.43 -5.02
C CYS A 142 3.60 12.22 -6.24
N VAL A 143 4.63 11.37 -6.11
CA VAL A 143 5.52 11.04 -7.24
C VAL A 143 4.75 10.35 -8.36
N ASN A 144 3.88 9.39 -8.04
CA ASN A 144 3.03 8.75 -9.04
C ASN A 144 2.07 9.73 -9.70
N THR A 145 1.54 10.70 -8.97
CA THR A 145 0.70 11.76 -9.54
C THR A 145 1.49 12.56 -10.57
N LEU A 146 2.71 12.97 -10.24
CA LEU A 146 3.57 13.67 -11.19
C LEU A 146 3.87 12.79 -12.41
N GLY A 147 4.23 11.53 -12.21
CA GLY A 147 4.48 10.58 -13.30
C GLY A 147 3.27 10.41 -14.22
N ASN A 148 2.06 10.27 -13.65
CA ASN A 148 0.82 10.15 -14.41
C ASN A 148 0.48 11.42 -15.19
N LEU A 149 0.66 12.60 -14.59
CA LEU A 149 0.42 13.89 -15.26
C LEU A 149 1.41 14.15 -16.42
N LEU A 150 2.65 13.66 -16.27
CA LEU A 150 3.69 13.70 -17.30
C LEU A 150 3.60 12.54 -18.30
N GLY A 151 2.67 11.59 -18.09
CA GLY A 151 2.53 10.40 -18.92
C GLY A 151 2.19 10.71 -20.38
N ALA A 152 2.39 9.75 -21.26
CA ALA A 152 2.10 9.92 -22.68
C ALA A 152 0.59 9.85 -22.98
N THR A 153 -0.17 9.08 -22.19
CA THR A 153 -1.56 8.73 -22.52
C THR A 153 -2.59 9.58 -21.77
N TRP A 154 -3.75 9.81 -22.38
CA TRP A 154 -4.87 10.49 -21.69
C TRP A 154 -5.40 9.66 -20.51
N PHE A 155 -5.35 8.34 -20.63
CA PHE A 155 -5.76 7.39 -19.59
C PHE A 155 -4.95 7.62 -18.31
N GLU A 156 -3.64 7.73 -18.42
CA GLU A 156 -2.78 7.97 -17.27
C GLU A 156 -2.95 9.37 -16.70
N LYS A 157 -2.97 10.40 -17.54
CA LYS A 157 -3.11 11.80 -17.09
C LYS A 157 -4.39 12.01 -16.30
N ILE A 158 -5.50 11.47 -16.79
CA ILE A 158 -6.83 11.73 -16.24
C ILE A 158 -7.18 10.66 -15.20
N ILE A 159 -7.26 9.40 -15.58
CA ILE A 159 -7.79 8.35 -14.69
C ILE A 159 -6.77 8.02 -13.61
N MET A 160 -5.55 7.66 -14.00
CA MET A 160 -4.52 7.29 -13.01
C MET A 160 -4.06 8.50 -12.20
N GLY A 161 -3.94 9.67 -12.82
CA GLY A 161 -3.65 10.93 -12.13
C GLY A 161 -4.66 11.26 -11.05
N LEU A 162 -5.97 11.16 -11.34
CA LEU A 162 -7.02 11.36 -10.34
C LEU A 162 -6.94 10.33 -9.22
N VAL A 163 -6.73 9.04 -9.55
CA VAL A 163 -6.59 7.98 -8.54
C VAL A 163 -5.44 8.30 -7.59
N THR A 164 -4.28 8.69 -8.10
CA THR A 164 -3.10 8.95 -7.27
C THR A 164 -3.20 10.26 -6.49
N VAL A 165 -3.87 11.28 -7.04
CA VAL A 165 -4.19 12.52 -6.30
C VAL A 165 -5.08 12.21 -5.10
N ILE A 166 -6.16 11.44 -5.31
CA ILE A 166 -7.07 11.07 -4.23
C ILE A 166 -6.33 10.21 -3.20
N GLN A 167 -5.52 9.24 -3.63
CA GLN A 167 -4.67 8.46 -2.74
C GLN A 167 -3.74 9.37 -1.90
N ALA A 168 -3.04 10.33 -2.51
CA ALA A 168 -2.16 11.25 -1.81
C ALA A 168 -2.92 12.04 -0.73
N ILE A 169 -4.08 12.60 -1.06
CA ILE A 169 -4.92 13.33 -0.11
C ILE A 169 -5.34 12.43 1.07
N LEU A 170 -5.76 11.20 0.80
CA LEU A 170 -6.20 10.27 1.84
C LEU A 170 -5.05 9.77 2.72
N TYR A 171 -3.89 9.45 2.14
CA TYR A 171 -2.68 9.08 2.89
C TYR A 171 -2.22 10.22 3.79
N PHE A 172 -2.15 11.46 3.26
CA PHE A 172 -1.81 12.64 4.02
C PHE A 172 -2.75 12.84 5.21
N TYR A 173 -4.06 12.72 4.97
CA TYR A 173 -5.07 12.83 6.02
C TYR A 173 -4.88 11.80 7.14
N LEU A 174 -4.61 10.53 6.80
CA LEU A 174 -4.36 9.49 7.81
C LEU A 174 -3.02 9.68 8.54
N ALA A 175 -1.97 10.09 7.83
CA ALA A 175 -0.61 10.28 8.35
C ALA A 175 -0.53 11.42 9.36
N ARG A 176 -1.24 12.53 9.10
CA ARG A 176 -1.32 13.67 10.03
C ARG A 176 -2.12 13.37 11.28
N GLY A 177 -3.17 12.55 11.17
CA GLY A 177 -4.05 12.29 12.29
C GLY A 177 -3.42 11.34 13.32
N ASN A 178 -3.44 11.72 14.60
CA ASN A 178 -3.09 10.78 15.66
C ASN A 178 -4.23 9.75 15.83
N PRO A 179 -3.92 8.46 16.01
CA PRO A 179 -4.92 7.48 16.40
C PRO A 179 -5.52 7.91 17.73
N LYS A 180 -6.85 7.96 17.83
CA LYS A 180 -7.51 8.27 19.10
C LYS A 180 -7.07 7.25 20.15
N LYS A 181 -6.35 7.70 21.19
CA LYS A 181 -6.25 6.94 22.45
C LYS A 181 -7.68 6.78 22.97
N ARG A 182 -8.22 5.57 23.00
CA ARG A 182 -9.45 5.35 23.77
C ARG A 182 -9.11 5.49 25.26
N PRO A 183 -10.02 6.08 26.06
CA PRO A 183 -9.81 6.17 27.49
C PRO A 183 -9.63 4.76 28.06
N VAL A 184 -8.63 4.62 28.92
CA VAL A 184 -8.45 3.42 29.74
C VAL A 184 -9.72 3.30 30.56
N MET A 185 -10.54 2.28 30.31
CA MET A 185 -11.58 1.92 31.28
C MET A 185 -10.83 1.46 32.53
N ARG A 186 -10.73 2.34 33.52
CA ARG A 186 -10.43 1.95 34.88
C ARG A 186 -11.56 1.01 35.29
N ASN A 187 -11.28 -0.28 35.37
CA ASN A 187 -12.10 -1.17 36.17
C ASN A 187 -12.09 -0.57 37.58
N LYS A 188 -13.26 -0.11 38.04
CA LYS A 188 -13.51 0.18 39.44
C LYS A 188 -13.68 -1.13 40.18
#